data_AF-A0A372GW33-F1
#
_entry.id   AF-A0A372GW33-F1
#
_cell.length_a   1.000
_cell.length_b   1.000
_cell.length_c   1.000
_cell.angle_alpha   90.00
_cell.angle_beta   90.00
_cell.angle_gamma   90.00
#
_symmetry.space_group_name_H-M   'P 1'
#
loop_
_entity.id
_entity.type
_entity.pdbx_description
1 polymer ?
#
loop_
_entity_poly.entity_id
_entity_poly.type
_entity_poly.pdbx_seq_one_letter_code
_entity_poly.pdbx_strand_id
1 'polypeptide(L)'
;MGLKVAYTLGTIEPTLTKVTIPKNIEVHKDIVYKIIDTTALKLDIYSPKALKNEAPLIIFIHGGAWEKGKKSNVLHYLISYANKGYITARCSHIFNIIQIYSLKNI
;
A
#
# COMPACT_ATOMS: atom_id res chain seq x y z
N MET A 1 15.23 23.66 -19.74
CA MET A 1 14.37 24.15 -18.63
C MET A 1 14.39 23.12 -17.52
N GLY A 2 14.79 23.48 -16.29
CA GLY A 2 14.94 22.51 -15.21
C GLY A 2 13.61 21.98 -14.70
N LEU A 3 13.54 20.69 -14.34
CA LEU A 3 12.35 20.01 -13.83
C LEU A 3 11.65 20.79 -12.70
N LYS A 4 12.43 21.48 -11.86
CA LYS A 4 11.95 22.33 -10.75
C LYS A 4 11.14 23.55 -11.22
N VAL A 5 11.54 24.17 -12.33
CA VAL A 5 10.86 25.34 -12.92
C VAL A 5 9.53 24.92 -13.54
N ALA A 6 9.51 23.79 -14.23
CA ALA A 6 8.29 23.27 -14.84
C ALA A 6 7.22 22.87 -13.79
N TYR A 7 7.63 22.36 -12.61
CA TYR A 7 6.74 22.14 -11.46
C TYR A 7 6.19 23.45 -10.87
N THR A 8 7.04 24.45 -10.62
CA THR A 8 6.61 25.73 -10.03
C THR A 8 5.68 26.51 -10.94
N LEU A 9 5.87 26.40 -12.25
CA LEU A 9 5.05 27.08 -13.26
C LEU A 9 3.73 26.34 -13.58
N GLY A 10 3.43 25.23 -12.89
CA GLY A 10 2.18 24.47 -13.11
C GLY A 10 2.08 23.77 -14.47
N THR A 11 3.15 23.80 -15.28
CA THR A 11 3.22 23.14 -16.59
C THR A 11 3.26 21.61 -16.49
N ILE A 12 3.60 21.09 -15.30
CA ILE A 12 3.48 19.69 -14.94
C ILE A 12 2.47 19.64 -13.80
N GLU A 13 1.23 19.27 -14.09
CA GLU A 13 0.30 18.92 -13.02
C GLU A 13 0.89 17.72 -12.28
N PRO A 14 0.99 17.77 -10.94
CA PRO A 14 1.28 16.56 -10.19
C PRO A 14 0.08 15.65 -10.43
N THR A 15 0.20 14.71 -11.36
CA THR A 15 -0.70 13.57 -11.47
C THR A 15 -0.44 12.66 -10.28
N LEU A 16 -0.73 13.17 -9.07
CA LEU A 16 -1.15 12.38 -7.92
C LEU A 16 -2.52 11.83 -8.31
N THR A 17 -2.49 10.88 -9.25
CA THR A 17 -3.65 10.16 -9.74
C THR A 17 -4.44 9.70 -8.53
N LYS A 18 -5.63 10.25 -8.36
CA LYS A 18 -6.62 9.80 -7.39
C LYS A 18 -6.98 8.37 -7.78
N VAL A 19 -6.28 7.39 -7.23
CA VAL A 19 -6.52 5.98 -7.54
C VAL A 19 -7.81 5.57 -6.84
N THR A 20 -8.84 5.29 -7.62
CA THR A 20 -10.11 4.77 -7.11
C THR A 20 -10.00 3.27 -6.89
N ILE A 21 -10.53 2.78 -5.77
CA ILE A 21 -10.60 1.35 -5.48
C ILE A 21 -11.70 0.72 -6.36
N PRO A 22 -11.36 -0.27 -7.21
CA PRO A 22 -12.35 -0.94 -8.06
C PRO A 22 -13.41 -1.71 -7.24
N LYS A 23 -14.64 -1.81 -7.76
CA LYS A 23 -15.76 -2.48 -7.06
C LYS A 23 -15.53 -3.98 -6.79
N ASN A 24 -14.67 -4.62 -7.58
CA ASN A 24 -14.29 -6.03 -7.46
C ASN A 24 -13.20 -6.27 -6.40
N ILE A 25 -12.68 -5.21 -5.79
CA ILE A 25 -11.74 -5.28 -4.66
C ILE A 25 -12.50 -4.97 -3.37
N GLU A 26 -12.30 -5.81 -2.38
CA GLU A 26 -12.69 -5.58 -1.00
C GLU A 26 -11.51 -4.99 -0.22
N VAL A 27 -11.81 -4.07 0.70
CA VAL A 27 -10.79 -3.39 1.49
C VAL A 27 -11.16 -3.45 2.95
N HIS A 28 -10.28 -4.05 3.75
CA HIS A 28 -10.36 -4.03 5.19
C HIS A 28 -9.30 -3.07 5.71
N LYS A 29 -9.72 -2.01 6.37
CA LYS A 29 -8.82 -0.97 6.88
C LYS A 29 -8.56 -1.14 8.36
N ASP A 30 -7.42 -0.62 8.79
CA ASP A 30 -7.08 -0.46 10.20
C ASP A 30 -7.11 -1.77 11.01
N ILE A 31 -6.84 -2.91 10.35
CA ILE A 31 -6.73 -4.21 11.02
C ILE A 31 -5.52 -4.16 11.93
N VAL A 32 -5.74 -4.28 13.24
CA VAL A 32 -4.68 -4.40 14.23
C VAL A 32 -4.08 -5.80 14.12
N TYR A 33 -2.82 -5.89 13.74
CA TYR A 33 -2.11 -7.16 13.63
C TYR A 33 -1.17 -7.42 14.82
N LYS A 34 -0.80 -6.37 15.55
CA LYS A 34 0.04 -6.48 16.75
C LYS A 34 -0.16 -5.26 17.65
N ILE A 35 -0.07 -5.47 18.96
CA ILE A 35 0.04 -4.39 19.94
C ILE A 35 1.42 -4.51 20.58
N ILE A 36 2.17 -3.40 20.62
CA ILE A 36 3.46 -3.29 21.31
C ILE A 36 3.30 -2.19 22.36
N ASP A 37 3.43 -2.55 23.63
CA ASP A 37 3.11 -1.70 24.77
C ASP A 37 1.70 -1.10 24.64
N THR A 38 1.60 0.21 24.38
CA THR A 38 0.34 0.94 24.17
C THR A 38 0.06 1.24 22.69
N THR A 39 0.94 0.82 21.78
CA THR A 39 0.87 1.13 20.35
C THR A 39 0.29 -0.03 19.55
N ALA A 40 -0.87 0.21 18.90
CA ALA A 40 -1.47 -0.73 17.96
C ALA A 40 -0.86 -0.56 16.55
N LEU A 41 -0.23 -1.63 16.05
CA LEU A 41 0.24 -1.72 14.68
C LEU A 41 -0.88 -2.19 13.76
N LYS A 42 -1.15 -1.40 12.72
CA LYS A 42 -2.29 -1.57 11.82
C LYS A 42 -1.86 -1.78 10.38
N LEU A 43 -2.65 -2.56 9.66
CA LEU A 43 -2.53 -2.75 8.22
C LEU A 43 -3.89 -2.59 7.54
N ASP A 44 -3.84 -2.25 6.26
CA ASP A 44 -4.98 -2.32 5.36
C ASP A 44 -4.77 -3.49 4.40
N ILE A 45 -5.80 -4.31 4.20
CA ILE A 45 -5.82 -5.44 3.27
C ILE A 45 -6.71 -5.10 2.08
N TYR A 46 -6.26 -5.45 0.89
CA TYR A 46 -6.99 -5.37 -0.37
C TYR A 46 -7.03 -6.76 -1.00
N SER A 47 -8.23 -7.28 -1.21
CA SER A 47 -8.46 -8.63 -1.73
C SER A 47 -9.48 -8.61 -2.87
N PRO A 48 -9.33 -9.47 -3.88
CA PRO A 48 -10.40 -9.76 -4.84
C PRO A 48 -11.64 -10.32 -4.13
N LYS A 49 -12.82 -9.76 -4.41
CA LYS A 49 -14.10 -10.31 -3.91
C LYS A 49 -14.39 -11.72 -4.41
N ALA A 50 -13.89 -12.06 -5.61
CA ALA A 50 -14.13 -13.34 -6.26
C ALA A 50 -13.01 -14.37 -5.99
N LEU A 51 -12.31 -14.25 -4.85
CA LEU A 51 -11.27 -15.20 -4.47
C LEU A 51 -11.90 -16.58 -4.22
N LYS A 52 -11.52 -17.59 -5.03
CA LYS A 52 -12.10 -18.94 -4.94
C LYS A 52 -11.29 -19.88 -4.04
N ASN A 53 -9.98 -19.65 -3.95
CA ASN A 53 -9.02 -20.44 -3.19
C ASN A 53 -8.10 -19.49 -2.42
N GLU A 54 -7.26 -20.03 -1.53
CA GLU A 54 -6.18 -19.25 -0.91
C GLU A 54 -5.30 -18.56 -1.97
N ALA A 55 -4.85 -17.36 -1.65
CA ALA A 55 -4.00 -16.57 -2.53
C ALA A 55 -2.78 -16.05 -1.79
N PRO A 56 -1.63 -15.93 -2.48
CA PRO A 56 -0.43 -15.35 -1.90
C PRO A 56 -0.66 -13.90 -1.46
N LEU A 57 -0.10 -13.56 -0.30
CA LEU A 57 -0.11 -12.22 0.28
C LEU A 57 1.14 -11.43 -0.13
N ILE A 58 0.95 -10.23 -0.68
CA ILE A 58 2.01 -9.25 -0.95
C ILE A 58 1.88 -8.09 0.04
N ILE A 59 2.88 -7.92 0.90
CA ILE A 59 2.90 -6.82 1.89
C ILE A 59 3.80 -5.70 1.39
N PHE A 60 3.22 -4.52 1.19
CA PHE A 60 3.93 -3.29 0.88
C PHE A 60 4.30 -2.59 2.19
N ILE A 61 5.56 -2.75 2.57
CA ILE A 61 6.17 -1.97 3.64
C ILE A 61 6.80 -0.77 2.96
N HIS A 62 6.30 0.44 3.26
CA HIS A 62 6.96 1.64 2.77
C HIS A 62 8.35 1.71 3.44
N GLY A 63 9.38 1.95 2.63
CA GLY A 63 10.70 2.33 3.11
C GLY A 63 10.82 3.84 3.06
N GLY A 64 11.46 4.43 4.06
CA GLY A 64 11.74 5.85 4.07
C GLY A 64 12.82 6.13 5.07
N ALA A 65 14.03 6.39 4.58
CA ALA A 65 15.18 6.85 5.33
C ALA A 65 14.97 8.27 5.93
N TRP A 66 13.76 8.56 6.44
CA TRP A 66 13.29 9.83 6.97
C TRP A 66 13.41 11.06 6.06
N GLU A 67 13.77 10.91 4.77
CA GLU A 67 13.79 12.03 3.85
C GLU A 67 12.40 12.34 3.29
N LYS A 68 12.00 13.61 3.46
CA LYS A 68 10.77 14.23 2.97
C LYS A 68 10.74 14.25 1.43
N GLY A 69 10.56 13.10 0.80
CA GLY A 69 10.61 12.97 -0.66
C GLY A 69 9.50 12.11 -1.19
N LYS A 70 8.31 12.69 -1.34
CA LYS A 70 7.15 12.17 -2.11
C LYS A 70 6.74 10.73 -1.73
N LYS A 71 5.74 10.60 -0.87
CA LYS A 71 4.99 9.34 -0.69
C LYS A 71 4.51 8.86 -2.06
N SER A 72 5.20 7.91 -2.68
CA SER A 72 4.68 7.20 -3.85
C SER A 72 3.39 6.54 -3.39
N ASN A 73 2.29 6.78 -4.12
CA ASN A 73 0.99 6.28 -3.72
C ASN A 73 0.93 4.76 -3.94
N VAL A 74 1.41 3.95 -2.99
CA VAL A 74 1.44 2.47 -3.11
C VAL A 74 0.11 1.82 -3.46
N LEU A 75 -1.01 2.57 -3.33
CA LEU A 75 -2.35 2.15 -3.72
C LEU A 75 -2.45 1.68 -5.17
N HIS A 76 -1.70 2.27 -6.11
CA HIS A 76 -1.74 1.79 -7.50
C HIS A 76 -1.15 0.38 -7.64
N TYR A 77 -0.09 0.07 -6.90
CA TYR A 77 0.49 -1.28 -6.87
C TYR A 77 -0.43 -2.27 -6.16
N LEU A 78 -0.96 -1.91 -4.99
CA LEU A 78 -1.90 -2.74 -4.22
C LEU A 78 -3.08 -3.18 -5.09
N ILE A 79 -3.72 -2.23 -5.78
CA ILE A 79 -4.86 -2.53 -6.66
C ILE A 79 -4.41 -3.32 -7.89
N SER A 80 -3.26 -3.01 -8.49
CA SER A 80 -2.78 -3.73 -9.68
C SER A 80 -2.52 -5.22 -9.39
N TYR A 81 -1.92 -5.55 -8.25
CA TYR A 81 -1.70 -6.94 -7.87
C TYR A 81 -2.98 -7.61 -7.37
N ALA A 82 -3.83 -6.88 -6.64
CA ALA A 82 -5.14 -7.41 -6.25
C ALA A 82 -5.96 -7.84 -7.48
N ASN A 83 -6.03 -7.01 -8.52
CA ASN A 83 -6.71 -7.39 -9.77
C ASN A 83 -6.11 -8.63 -10.48
N LYS A 84 -4.86 -9.00 -10.17
CA LYS A 84 -4.21 -10.22 -10.69
C LYS A 84 -4.46 -11.46 -9.83
N GLY A 85 -5.28 -11.35 -8.78
CA GLY A 85 -5.63 -12.47 -7.90
C GLY A 85 -4.80 -12.58 -6.62
N TYR A 86 -3.95 -11.59 -6.32
CA TYR A 86 -3.16 -11.57 -5.08
C TYR A 86 -3.96 -10.91 -3.95
N ILE A 87 -3.69 -11.32 -2.71
CA ILE A 87 -4.06 -10.48 -1.56
C ILE A 87 -2.92 -9.49 -1.38
N THR A 88 -3.22 -8.21 -1.16
CA THR A 88 -2.20 -7.21 -0.91
C THR A 88 -2.46 -6.49 0.40
N ALA A 89 -1.40 -6.10 1.11
CA ALA A 89 -1.53 -5.35 2.34
C ALA A 89 -0.54 -4.18 2.36
N ARG A 90 -0.91 -3.10 3.06
CA ARG A 90 0.01 -2.01 3.39
C ARG A 90 0.02 -1.76 4.90
N CYS A 91 1.18 -1.49 5.46
CA CYS A 91 1.28 -1.04 6.84
C CYS A 91 0.89 0.45 6.93
N SER A 92 -0.01 0.78 7.84
CA SER A 92 -0.54 2.16 7.98
C SER A 92 0.40 3.10 8.75
N HIS A 93 1.44 2.57 9.42
CA HIS A 93 2.40 3.35 10.20
C HIS A 93 3.85 3.20 9.71
N ILE A 94 4.61 4.31 9.80
CA ILE A 94 6.06 4.38 9.59
C ILE A 94 6.74 3.96 10.89
N PHE A 95 6.97 2.67 11.07
CA PHE A 95 7.87 2.18 12.12
C PHE A 95 8.78 1.10 11.53
N ASN A 96 10.05 1.15 11.93
CA ASN A 96 11.14 0.26 11.51
C ASN A 96 10.89 -1.19 11.92
N ILE A 97 10.01 -1.90 11.19
CA ILE A 97 9.88 -3.35 11.30
C ILE A 97 9.84 -3.91 9.88
N ILE A 98 10.96 -4.47 9.45
CA ILE A 98 11.09 -5.24 8.22
C ILE A 98 10.85 -6.70 8.59
N GLN A 99 9.70 -7.27 8.21
CA GLN A 99 9.56 -8.73 8.04
C GLN A 99 8.63 -9.02 6.86
N ILE A 100 9.13 -9.80 5.90
CA ILE A 100 8.35 -10.35 4.79
C ILE A 100 7.85 -11.72 5.26
N TYR A 101 6.54 -11.88 5.40
CA TYR A 101 5.94 -13.20 5.59
C TYR A 101 5.30 -13.65 4.27
N SER A 102 5.81 -14.74 3.71
CA SER A 102 5.05 -15.57 2.79
C SER A 102 4.28 -16.57 3.64
N LEU A 103 3.03 -16.27 4.00
CA LEU A 103 2.14 -17.26 4.61
C LEU A 103 1.77 -18.28 3.53
N LYS A 104 2.56 -19.35 3.42
CA LYS A 104 2.12 -20.62 2.84
C LYS A 104 1.67 -21.47 4.02
N ASN A 105 0.38 -21.81 4.03
CA ASN A 105 -0.25 -22.90 4.81
C ASN A 105 0.23 -23.04 6.27
N ILE A 106 -0.61 -22.64 7.21
CA ILE A 106 -0.63 -23.28 8.54
C ILE A 106 -1.27 -24.66 8.34
#